data_AF-A0A1G4Q4R0-F1
#
_entry.id   AF-A0A1G4Q4R0-F1
#
_cell.length_a   1.000
_cell.length_b   1.000
_cell.length_c   1.000
_cell.angle_alpha   90.00
_cell.angle_beta   90.00
_cell.angle_gamma   90.00
#
_symmetry.space_group_name_H-M   'P 1'
#
loop_
_entity.id
_entity.type
_entity.pdbx_description
1 polymer ?
#
loop_
_entity_poly.entity_id
_entity_poly.type
_entity_poly.pdbx_seq_one_letter_code
_entity_poly.pdbx_strand_id
1 'polypeptide(L)'
;MPDELKPPIIQTLGAFAKYEAQLSEYFMYLITYLSKTKVKVNDPNYPEYTYPDLSTLKYKHTTTSVKHNIKLLLDYIQKTKPIAKKAYNQYFQLKM
;
A
#
# COMPACT_ATOMS: atom_id res chain seq x y z
N MET A 1 -6.01 -11.07 -3.55
CA MET A 1 -5.50 -9.69 -3.34
C MET A 1 -6.67 -8.74 -3.47
N PRO A 2 -6.79 -7.70 -2.62
CA PRO A 2 -7.89 -6.74 -2.74
C PRO A 2 -7.82 -5.97 -4.07
N ASP A 3 -9.00 -5.60 -4.58
CA ASP A 3 -9.17 -4.89 -5.85
C ASP A 3 -8.53 -3.49 -5.84
N GLU A 4 -8.31 -2.95 -7.03
CA GLU A 4 -7.69 -1.63 -7.21
C GLU A 4 -8.63 -0.49 -6.80
N LEU A 5 -8.15 0.36 -5.89
CA LEU A 5 -8.91 1.49 -5.35
C LEU A 5 -9.02 2.60 -6.39
N LYS A 6 -10.25 2.87 -6.84
CA LYS A 6 -10.53 3.91 -7.85
C LYS A 6 -10.51 5.31 -7.23
N PRO A 7 -9.96 6.32 -7.93
CA PRO A 7 -9.97 7.69 -7.46
C PRO A 7 -11.40 8.24 -7.32
N PRO A 8 -11.62 9.22 -6.42
CA PRO A 8 -12.94 9.78 -6.20
C PRO A 8 -13.44 10.54 -7.44
N ILE A 9 -14.68 10.30 -7.83
CA ILE A 9 -15.35 11.01 -8.94
C ILE A 9 -15.68 12.45 -8.52
N ILE A 10 -16.10 12.63 -7.27
CA ILE A 10 -16.41 13.94 -6.67
C ILE A 10 -15.12 14.54 -6.13
N GLN A 11 -14.74 15.73 -6.60
CA GLN A 11 -13.48 16.39 -6.22
C GLN A 11 -13.61 17.29 -4.98
N THR A 12 -14.16 16.77 -3.89
CA THR A 12 -14.23 17.48 -2.59
C THR A 12 -13.10 17.06 -1.67
N LEU A 13 -12.73 17.93 -0.72
CA LEU A 13 -11.73 17.60 0.31
C LEU A 13 -12.09 16.31 1.06
N GLY A 14 -13.35 16.16 1.47
CA GLY A 14 -13.82 14.95 2.15
C GLY A 14 -13.71 13.69 1.30
N ALA A 15 -13.97 13.77 -0.01
CA ALA A 15 -13.81 12.64 -0.91
C ALA A 15 -12.33 12.25 -1.10
N PHE A 16 -11.43 13.23 -1.23
CA PHE A 16 -9.99 12.98 -1.28
C PHE A 16 -9.48 12.40 0.05
N ALA A 17 -9.91 12.93 1.20
CA ALA A 17 -9.51 12.42 2.51
C ALA A 17 -9.97 10.97 2.73
N LYS A 18 -11.20 10.64 2.31
CA LYS A 18 -11.69 9.26 2.35
C LYS A 18 -10.85 8.33 1.47
N TYR A 19 -10.49 8.78 0.27
CA TYR A 19 -9.65 8.01 -0.64
C TYR A 19 -8.22 7.83 -0.09
N GLU A 20 -7.63 8.86 0.50
CA GLU A 20 -6.33 8.78 1.20
C GLU A 20 -6.35 7.74 2.33
N ALA A 21 -7.41 7.71 3.14
CA ALA A 21 -7.57 6.72 4.20
C ALA A 21 -7.64 5.29 3.64
N GLN A 22 -8.44 5.07 2.59
CA GLN A 22 -8.53 3.77 1.91
C GLN A 22 -7.18 3.32 1.34
N LEU A 23 -6.43 4.23 0.72
CA LEU A 23 -5.08 3.96 0.22
C LEU A 23 -4.12 3.60 1.37
N SER A 24 -4.21 4.32 2.49
CA SER A 24 -3.39 4.07 3.68
C SER A 24 -3.66 2.68 4.27
N GLU A 25 -4.94 2.30 4.39
CA GLU A 25 -5.35 0.96 4.86
C GLU A 25 -4.86 -0.15 3.93
N TYR A 26 -5.05 0.01 2.62
CA TYR A 26 -4.59 -0.97 1.63
C TYR A 26 -3.07 -1.11 1.64
N PHE A 27 -2.37 0.01 1.73
CA PHE A 27 -0.92 0.02 1.83
C PHE A 27 -0.44 -0.69 3.10
N MET A 28 -1.03 -0.40 4.27
CA MET A 28 -0.70 -1.06 5.54
C MET A 28 -0.96 -2.56 5.49
N TYR A 29 -2.04 -2.98 4.81
CA TYR A 29 -2.30 -4.40 4.55
C TYR A 29 -1.16 -5.06 3.76
N LEU A 30 -0.67 -4.46 2.68
CA LEU A 30 0.42 -5.00 1.86
C LEU A 30 1.71 -5.16 2.67
N ILE A 31 2.11 -4.13 3.43
CA ILE A 31 3.32 -4.16 4.24
C ILE A 31 3.22 -5.18 5.37
N THR A 32 2.06 -5.24 6.04
CA THR A 32 1.81 -6.22 7.10
C THR A 32 1.86 -7.64 6.54
N TYR A 33 1.27 -7.87 5.37
CA TYR A 33 1.31 -9.16 4.69
C TYR A 33 2.75 -9.58 4.38
N LEU A 34 3.54 -8.71 3.77
CA LEU A 34 4.94 -8.98 3.45
C LEU A 34 5.76 -9.27 4.72
N SER A 35 5.60 -8.44 5.75
CA SER A 35 6.33 -8.58 7.03
C SER A 35 5.99 -9.90 7.73
N LYS A 36 4.71 -10.23 7.86
CA LYS A 36 4.28 -11.50 8.47
C LYS A 36 4.72 -12.71 7.66
N THR A 37 4.66 -12.60 6.32
CA THR A 37 5.08 -13.69 5.45
C THR A 37 6.58 -13.93 5.58
N LYS A 38 7.42 -12.87 5.55
CA LYS A 38 8.87 -12.97 5.71
C LYS A 38 9.25 -13.77 6.96
N VAL A 39 8.66 -13.43 8.11
CA VAL A 39 8.87 -14.14 9.37
C VAL A 39 8.40 -15.59 9.29
N LYS A 40 7.24 -15.84 8.67
CA LYS A 40 6.65 -17.19 8.57
C LYS A 40 7.46 -18.14 7.68
N VAL A 41 7.96 -17.66 6.54
CA VAL A 41 8.66 -18.50 5.57
C VAL A 41 10.15 -18.62 5.88
N ASN A 42 10.73 -17.64 6.59
CA ASN A 42 12.14 -17.59 6.99
C ASN A 42 13.10 -17.90 5.82
N ASP A 43 12.76 -17.42 4.63
CA ASP A 43 13.53 -17.64 3.40
C ASP A 43 14.60 -16.55 3.26
N PRO A 44 15.90 -16.90 3.19
CA PRO A 44 16.97 -15.93 2.94
C PRO A 44 16.80 -15.16 1.61
N ASN A 45 16.10 -15.73 0.63
CA ASN A 45 15.81 -15.13 -0.67
C ASN A 45 14.44 -14.45 -0.72
N TYR A 46 13.83 -14.16 0.44
CA TYR A 46 12.55 -13.48 0.49
C TYR A 46 12.63 -12.12 -0.23
N PRO A 47 11.62 -11.74 -1.04
CA PRO A 47 11.66 -10.48 -1.78
C PRO A 47 11.91 -9.28 -0.87
N GLU A 48 12.87 -8.45 -1.23
CA GLU A 48 13.08 -7.17 -0.56
C GLU A 48 11.96 -6.19 -0.90
N TYR A 49 11.58 -5.38 0.08
CA TYR A 49 10.62 -4.31 -0.09
C TYR A 49 11.02 -3.16 0.83
N THR A 50 10.78 -1.93 0.37
CA THR A 50 11.12 -0.73 1.12
C THR A 50 9.95 -0.32 2.00
N TYR A 51 10.21 -0.07 3.27
CA TYR A 51 9.24 0.60 4.13
C TYR A 51 9.06 2.05 3.67
N PRO A 52 7.83 2.56 3.68
CA PRO A 52 7.58 3.92 3.24
C PRO A 52 8.20 4.88 4.25
N ASP A 53 8.67 6.01 3.77
CA ASP A 53 9.04 7.10 4.66
C ASP A 53 7.77 7.89 4.99
N LEU A 54 7.08 7.48 6.06
CA LEU A 54 5.85 8.13 6.51
C LEU A 54 6.08 9.59 6.96
N SER A 55 7.31 10.01 7.21
CA SER A 55 7.63 11.42 7.54
C SER A 55 7.36 12.37 6.37
N THR A 56 7.26 11.84 5.16
CA THR A 56 6.93 12.61 3.96
C THR A 56 5.45 13.00 3.87
N LEU A 57 4.57 12.33 4.62
CA LEU A 57 3.14 12.63 4.65
C LEU A 57 2.88 13.98 5.32
N LYS A 58 2.00 14.77 4.71
CA LYS A 58 1.61 16.08 5.23
C LYS A 58 0.52 15.90 6.29
N TYR A 59 0.75 16.48 7.47
CA TYR A 59 -0.23 16.50 8.56
C TYR A 59 -1.41 17.46 8.31
N LYS A 60 -1.21 18.48 7.47
CA LYS A 60 -2.22 19.52 7.22
C LYS A 60 -3.41 18.94 6.47
N HIS A 61 -4.62 19.20 6.95
CA HIS A 61 -5.85 18.75 6.29
C HIS A 61 -6.34 19.76 5.25
N THR A 62 -5.58 19.89 4.16
CA THR A 62 -5.93 20.75 3.00
C THR A 62 -5.94 19.95 1.72
N THR A 63 -6.70 20.38 0.71
CA THR A 63 -6.81 19.67 -0.58
C THR A 63 -5.44 19.40 -1.21
N THR A 64 -4.51 20.37 -1.16
CA THR A 64 -3.14 20.21 -1.67
C THR A 64 -2.37 19.15 -0.90
N SER A 65 -2.46 19.13 0.43
CA SER A 65 -1.76 18.18 1.30
C SER A 65 -2.31 16.76 1.10
N VAL A 66 -3.63 16.61 1.07
CA VAL A 66 -4.30 15.32 0.82
C VAL A 66 -3.94 14.78 -0.56
N LYS A 67 -3.97 15.62 -1.61
CA LYS A 67 -3.55 15.19 -2.97
C LYS A 67 -2.08 14.77 -3.02
N HIS A 68 -1.21 15.45 -2.27
CA HIS A 68 0.20 15.06 -2.15
C HIS A 68 0.35 13.68 -1.50
N ASN A 69 -0.34 13.45 -0.36
CA ASN A 69 -0.32 12.17 0.34
C ASN A 69 -0.88 11.03 -0.53
N ILE A 70 -2.00 11.26 -1.23
CA ILE A 70 -2.56 10.31 -2.21
C ILE A 70 -1.51 9.91 -3.25
N LYS A 71 -0.78 10.89 -3.82
CA LYS A 71 0.24 10.62 -4.83
C LYS A 71 1.36 9.74 -4.27
N LEU A 72 1.82 10.03 -3.05
CA LEU A 72 2.86 9.22 -2.38
C LEU A 72 2.37 7.80 -2.10
N LEU A 73 1.16 7.65 -1.55
CA LEU A 73 0.58 6.35 -1.25
C LEU A 73 0.40 5.50 -2.52
N LEU A 74 -0.06 6.10 -3.62
CA LEU A 74 -0.19 5.40 -4.90
C LEU A 74 1.16 4.92 -5.42
N ASP A 75 2.21 5.74 -5.36
CA ASP A 75 3.56 5.36 -5.77
C ASP A 75 4.10 4.18 -4.93
N TYR A 76 3.89 4.21 -3.61
CA TYR A 76 4.25 3.11 -2.72
C TYR A 76 3.45 1.83 -3.02
N ILE A 77 2.15 1.94 -3.24
CA ILE A 77 1.29 0.81 -3.59
C ILE A 77 1.73 0.20 -4.92
N GLN A 78 2.02 1.02 -5.93
CA GLN A 78 2.46 0.57 -7.25
C GLN A 78 3.76 -0.23 -7.18
N LYS A 79 4.69 0.16 -6.31
CA LYS A 79 5.96 -0.56 -6.07
C LYS A 79 5.76 -1.83 -5.24
N THR A 80 4.91 -1.77 -4.21
CA THR A 80 4.77 -2.85 -3.21
C THR A 80 3.86 -3.98 -3.69
N LYS A 81 2.77 -3.67 -4.40
CA LYS A 81 1.78 -4.64 -4.89
C LYS A 81 2.39 -5.77 -5.72
N PRO A 82 3.25 -5.55 -6.73
CA PRO A 82 3.85 -6.65 -7.48
C PRO A 82 4.73 -7.56 -6.62
N ILE A 83 5.42 -7.01 -5.61
CA ILE A 83 6.25 -7.78 -4.67
C ILE A 83 5.38 -8.68 -3.80
N ALA A 84 4.30 -8.13 -3.23
CA ALA A 84 3.33 -8.89 -2.46
C ALA A 84 2.67 -10.00 -3.31
N LYS A 85 2.39 -9.73 -4.59
CA LYS A 85 1.85 -10.74 -5.51
C LYS A 85 2.85 -11.85 -5.77
N LYS A 86 4.12 -11.50 -5.99
CA LYS A 86 5.21 -12.48 -6.17
C LYS A 86 5.36 -13.37 -4.93
N ALA A 87 5.39 -12.79 -3.74
CA ALA A 87 5.44 -13.54 -2.48
C ALA A 87 4.23 -14.45 -2.30
N TYR A 88 3.02 -13.97 -2.63
CA TYR A 88 1.81 -14.79 -2.60
C TYR A 88 1.90 -16.00 -3.52
N ASN A 89 2.31 -15.78 -4.77
CA ASN A 89 2.43 -16.85 -5.75
C ASN A 89 3.50 -17.87 -5.34
N GLN A 90 4.64 -17.41 -4.84
CA GLN A 90 5.76 -18.26 -4.46
C GLN A 90 5.47 -19.15 -3.24
N TYR A 91 4.84 -18.59 -2.20
CA TYR A 91 4.70 -19.29 -0.92
C TYR A 91 3.30 -19.83 -0.62
N PHE A 92 2.27 -19.38 -1.34
CA PHE A 92 0.88 -19.71 -1.01
C PHE A 92 0.02 -20.20 -2.19
N GLN A 93 0.33 -19.88 -3.46
CA GLN A 93 -0.42 -20.45 -4.59
C GLN A 93 -0.13 -21.94 -4.82
N LEU A 94 1.02 -22.47 -4.41
CA LEU A 94 1.34 -23.91 -4.51
C LEU A 94 0.65 -24.78 -3.45
N LYS A 95 -0.34 -24.25 -2.72
CA LYS A 95 -1.13 -24.97 -1.71
C LYS A 95 -2.63 -25.09 -2.03
N MET A 96 -3.05 -24.80 -3.26
CA MET A 96 -4.40 -25.12 -3.75
C MET A 96 -4.33 -26.19 -4.82
#